data_AF-A0A929SJR8-F1
#
_entry.id   AF-A0A929SJR8-F1
#
_cell.length_a   1.000
_cell.length_b   1.000
_cell.length_c   1.000
_cell.angle_alpha   90.00
_cell.angle_beta   90.00
_cell.angle_gamma   90.00
#
_symmetry.space_group_name_H-M   'P 1'
#
loop_
_entity.id
_entity.type
_entity.pdbx_description
1 polymer ?
#
loop_
_entity_poly.entity_id
_entity_poly.type
_entity_poly.pdbx_seq_one_letter_code
_entity_poly.pdbx_strand_id
1 'polypeptide(L)' 'MGLSKLNFTPSSFCFSADDKDMLKAFKRQLHIYKVQSLDGASQELLDYAYDLFHITRTQEESIKALEVKAGIREERKK' A
#
# COMPACT_ATOMS: atom_id res chain seq x y z
N MET A 1 -8.48 17.28 14.19
CA MET A 1 -7.64 17.78 13.09
C MET A 1 -8.09 17.06 11.84
N GLY A 2 -8.57 17.80 10.82
CA GLY A 2 -9.14 17.21 9.61
C GLY A 2 -8.12 16.35 8.87
N LEU A 3 -8.58 15.27 8.24
CA LEU A 3 -7.78 14.47 7.31
C LEU A 3 -7.20 15.40 6.24
N SER A 4 -5.94 15.80 6.37
CA SER A 4 -5.17 16.29 5.23
C SER A 4 -5.03 15.12 4.27
N LYS A 5 -5.91 15.11 3.26
CA LYS A 5 -5.95 14.09 2.21
C LYS A 5 -4.63 14.23 1.44
N LEU A 6 -3.66 13.35 1.70
CA LEU A 6 -2.46 13.27 0.89
C LEU A 6 -2.89 12.96 -0.55
N ASN A 7 -2.75 13.93 -1.43
CA ASN A 7 -3.15 13.84 -2.83
C ASN A 7 -2.07 13.11 -3.63
N PHE A 8 -1.91 11.82 -3.34
CA PHE A 8 -1.10 10.93 -4.18
C PHE A 8 -1.96 10.33 -5.29
N THR A 9 -1.48 10.40 -6.52
CA THR A 9 -2.05 9.67 -7.65
C THR A 9 -0.90 8.97 -8.35
N PRO A 10 -0.92 7.63 -8.48
CA PRO A 10 0.13 6.92 -9.19
C PRO A 10 0.15 7.34 -10.66
N SER A 11 1.34 7.42 -11.25
CA SER A 11 1.43 7.65 -12.70
C SER A 11 1.07 6.38 -13.48
N SER A 12 0.91 6.52 -14.80
CA SER A 12 0.71 5.40 -15.71
C SER A 12 1.88 4.41 -15.76
N PHE A 13 3.03 4.76 -15.17
CA PHE A 13 4.21 3.88 -15.12
C PHE A 13 4.18 2.91 -13.93
N CYS A 14 3.36 3.18 -12.90
CA CYS A 14 3.12 2.20 -11.84
C CYS A 14 2.40 0.99 -12.42
N PHE A 15 2.96 -0.21 -12.25
CA PHE A 15 2.27 -1.43 -12.68
C PHE A 15 0.98 -1.67 -11.87
N SER A 16 0.87 -1.05 -10.71
CA SER A 16 -0.27 -1.13 -9.79
C SER A 16 -1.22 0.08 -9.86
N ALA A 17 -1.09 0.93 -10.89
CA ALA A 17 -1.84 2.19 -11.01
C ALA A 17 -3.37 2.03 -10.96
N ASP A 18 -3.89 0.91 -11.47
CA ASP A 18 -5.33 0.65 -11.54
C ASP A 18 -5.92 0.04 -10.25
N ASP A 19 -5.08 -0.34 -9.28
CA ASP A 19 -5.49 -1.00 -8.04
C ASP A 19 -5.97 0.03 -6.99
N LYS A 20 -7.26 0.34 -7.02
CA LYS A 20 -7.89 1.34 -6.14
C LYS A 20 -7.83 0.97 -4.66
N ASP A 21 -7.91 -0.33 -4.34
CA ASP A 21 -7.89 -0.79 -2.96
C ASP A 21 -6.48 -0.68 -2.38
N MET A 22 -5.45 -1.05 -3.16
CA MET A 22 -4.06 -0.84 -2.78
C MET A 22 -3.72 0.65 -2.66
N LEU A 23 -4.21 1.50 -3.55
CA LEU A 23 -4.01 2.94 -3.45
C LEU A 23 -4.60 3.51 -2.16
N LYS A 24 -5.78 3.04 -1.76
CA LYS A 24 -6.41 3.42 -0.49
C LYS A 24 -5.60 2.92 0.70
N ALA A 25 -5.09 1.69 0.66
CA ALA A 25 -4.25 1.12 1.70
C ALA A 25 -2.92 1.88 1.84
N PHE A 26 -2.29 2.25 0.72
CA PHE A 26 -1.07 3.03 0.69
C PHE A 26 -1.26 4.42 1.30
N LYS A 27 -2.30 5.15 0.89
CA LYS A 27 -2.65 6.47 1.49
C LYS A 27 -2.89 6.36 2.99
N ARG A 28 -3.56 5.29 3.44
CA ARG A 28 -3.75 5.02 4.86
C ARG A 28 -2.41 4.76 5.57
N GLN A 29 -1.49 4.04 4.93
CA GLN A 29 -0.16 3.77 5.48
C GLN A 29 0.65 5.06 5.65
N LEU A 30 0.64 5.94 4.64
CA LEU A 30 1.30 7.26 4.74
C LEU A 30 0.75 8.08 5.91
N HIS A 31 -0.57 8.03 6.14
CA HIS A 31 -1.19 8.67 7.29
C HIS A 31 -0.76 8.05 8.63
N ILE A 32 -0.66 6.71 8.72
CA ILE A 32 -0.15 6.03 9.93
C ILE A 32 1.28 6.47 10.24
N TYR A 33 2.11 6.67 9.21
CA TYR A 33 3.47 7.22 9.34
C TYR A 33 3.52 8.73 9.55
N LYS A 34 2.36 9.40 9.67
CA LYS A 34 2.24 10.84 9.92
C LYS A 34 2.94 11.69 8.85
N VAL A 35 2.97 11.22 7.60
CA VAL A 35 3.48 12.00 6.47
C VAL A 35 2.62 13.25 6.31
N GLN A 36 3.26 14.43 6.36
CA GLN A 36 2.55 15.71 6.35
C GLN A 36 2.37 16.29 4.94
N SER A 37 3.33 16.07 4.04
CA SER A 37 3.30 16.53 2.66
C SER A 37 4.13 15.59 1.78
N LEU A 38 3.79 15.56 0.48
CA LEU A 38 4.54 14.88 -0.59
C LEU A 38 5.20 15.87 -1.56
N ASP A 39 5.05 17.18 -1.34
CA ASP A 39 5.39 18.23 -2.32
C ASP A 39 6.89 18.32 -2.65
N GLY A 40 7.75 17.68 -1.84
CA GLY A 40 9.20 17.61 -2.07
C GLY A 40 9.69 16.31 -2.71
N ALA A 41 8.83 15.31 -2.90
CA ALA A 41 9.20 14.04 -3.51
C ALA A 41 8.90 14.07 -5.01
N SER A 42 9.82 13.54 -5.83
CA SER A 42 9.54 13.34 -7.25
C SER A 42 8.42 12.32 -7.43
N GLN A 43 7.60 12.51 -8.47
CA GLN A 43 6.53 11.56 -8.81
C GLN A 43 7.08 10.14 -8.99
N GLU A 44 8.21 10.00 -9.67
CA GLU A 44 8.90 8.72 -9.88
C GLU A 44 9.24 8.01 -8.56
N LEU A 45 9.72 8.73 -7.55
CA LEU A 45 10.03 8.15 -6.25
C LEU A 45 8.77 7.73 -5.49
N LEU A 46 7.69 8.50 -5.60
CA LEU A 46 6.39 8.13 -5.03
C LEU A 46 5.79 6.91 -5.72
N ASP A 47 5.93 6.83 -7.03
CA ASP A 47 5.49 5.70 -7.85
C ASP A 47 6.26 4.42 -7.46
N TYR A 48 7.58 4.49 -7.32
CA TYR A 48 8.37 3.36 -6.80
C TYR A 48 7.98 2.95 -5.38
N ALA A 49 7.72 3.92 -4.50
CA ALA A 49 7.27 3.62 -3.14
C ALA A 49 5.91 2.90 -3.14
N TYR A 50 5.00 3.29 -4.04
CA TYR A 50 3.70 2.66 -4.20
C TYR A 50 3.81 1.24 -4.74
N ASP A 51 4.62 1.03 -5.78
CA ASP A 51 4.88 -0.29 -6.36
C ASP A 51 5.56 -1.23 -5.36
N LEU A 52 6.53 -0.75 -4.58
CA LEU A 52 7.14 -1.52 -3.49
C LEU A 52 6.13 -1.88 -2.39
N PHE A 53 5.23 -0.95 -2.06
CA PHE A 53 4.15 -1.23 -1.11
C PHE A 53 3.20 -2.31 -1.65
N HIS A 54 2.86 -2.27 -2.93
CA HIS A 54 2.03 -3.28 -3.59
C HIS A 54 2.69 -4.67 -3.49
N ILE A 55 3.96 -4.78 -3.92
CA ILE A 55 4.72 -6.04 -3.88
C ILE A 55 4.75 -6.62 -2.46
N THR A 56 5.12 -5.80 -1.48
CA THR A 56 5.29 -6.26 -0.09
C THR A 56 3.96 -6.68 0.52
N ARG A 57 2.86 -5.99 0.21
CA ARG A 57 1.52 -6.39 0.66
C ARG A 57 1.07 -7.70 0.04
N THR A 58 1.24 -7.86 -1.28
CA THR A 58 0.88 -9.11 -1.96
C THR A 58 1.72 -10.29 -1.46
N GLN A 59 3.00 -10.08 -1.17
CA GLN A 59 3.85 -11.09 -0.53
C GLN A 59 3.36 -11.44 0.87
N GLU A 60 3.03 -10.46 1.70
CA GLU A 60 2.49 -10.68 3.06
C GLU A 60 1.19 -11.51 3.02
N GLU A 61 0.29 -11.20 2.09
CA GLU A 61 -0.97 -11.95 1.90
C GLU A 61 -0.71 -13.38 1.43
N SER A 62 0.23 -13.57 0.51
CA SER A 62 0.62 -14.89 0.00
C SER A 62 1.21 -15.76 1.12
N ILE A 63 2.10 -15.18 1.95
CA ILE A 63 2.67 -15.87 3.11
C ILE A 63 1.58 -16.28 4.08
N LYS A 64 0.65 -15.37 4.43
CA LYS A 64 -0.48 -15.69 5.32
C LYS A 64 -1.33 -16.83 4.77
N ALA A 65 -1.62 -16.83 3.47
CA ALA A 65 -2.38 -17.90 2.84
C ALA A 65 -1.64 -19.26 2.94
N LEU A 66 -0.31 -19.26 2.75
CA LEU A 66 0.52 -20.44 2.93
C LEU A 66 0.57 -20.92 4.38
N GLU A 67 0.69 -20.01 5.35
CA GLU A 67 0.67 -20.32 6.78
C GLU A 67 -0.67 -20.97 7.19
N VAL A 68 -1.80 -20.48 6.65
CA VAL A 68 -3.12 -21.08 6.86
C VAL A 68 -3.19 -22.48 6.25
N LYS A 69 -2.74 -22.65 5.01
CA LYS A 69 -2.71 -23.96 4.33
C LYS A 69 -1.83 -24.98 5.06
N ALA A 70 -0.74 -24.53 5.67
CA ALA A 70 0.16 -25.36 6.47
C ALA A 70 -0.36 -25.64 7.89
N GLY A 71 -1.49 -25.05 8.30
CA GLY A 71 -2.02 -25.17 9.66
C GLY A 71 -1.19 -24.43 10.72
N ILE A 72 -0.33 -23.50 10.31
CA ILE A 72 0.51 -22.68 11.20
C ILE A 72 -0.28 -21.49 11.74
N ARG A 73 -1.15 -20.91 10.91
CA ARG A 73 -1.98 -19.76 11.26
C ARG A 73 -3.45 -20.14 11.13
N GLU A 74 -4.25 -19.74 12.11
CA GLU A 74 -5.72 -19.83 12.02
C GLU A 74 -6.26 -18.84 10.98
N GLU A 75 -7.18 -19.31 10.15
CA GLU A 75 -7.88 -18.46 9.20
C GLU A 75 -8.69 -17.43 9.99
N ARG A 76 -8.46 -16.14 9.74
CA ARG A 76 -9.26 -15.09 10.40
C ARG A 76 -10.70 -15.23 9.91
N LYS A 77 -11.57 -15.76 10.76
CA LYS A 77 -13.02 -15.72 10.55
C LYS A 77 -13.43 -14.24 10.43
N LYS A 78 -13.91 -13.86 9.25
CA LYS A 78 -14.49 -12.54 8.97
C LYS A 78 -15.80 -12.37 9.71
#